data_AF-X1DFG3-F1
#
_entry.id   AF-X1DFG3-F1
#
_cell.length_a   1.000
_cell.length_b   1.000
_cell.length_c   1.000
_cell.angle_alpha   90.00
_cell.angle_beta   90.00
_cell.angle_gamma   90.00
#
_symmetry.space_group_name_H-M   'P 1'
#
loop_
_entity.id
_entity.type
_entity.pdbx_description
1 polymer ?
#
loop_
_entity_poly.entity_id
_entity_poly.type
_entity_poly.pdbx_seq_one_letter_code
_entity_poly.pdbx_strand_id
1 'polypeptide(L)'
;MNVKIPRLTKEMSGEIICYGFATTSGEMDVALLALERAFDNLIQLAEGEKQAHLLATELQMTRRRVNVLEYVVIPELRETIRFIYDKLAEAARDNTSRLMKIADIIRA
;
A
#
# COMPACT_ATOMS: atom_id res chain seq x y z
N MET A 1 8.00 -2.49 -0.93
CA MET A 1 6.58 -2.85 -0.99
C MET A 1 6.41 -4.27 -0.51
N ASN A 2 5.75 -4.50 0.63
CA ASN A 2 5.58 -5.83 1.22
C ASN A 2 4.26 -6.45 0.73
N VAL A 3 4.16 -6.66 -0.59
CA VAL A 3 2.99 -7.32 -1.19
C VAL A 3 3.36 -8.78 -1.40
N LYS A 4 2.69 -9.67 -0.68
CA LYS A 4 2.86 -11.13 -0.87
C LYS A 4 2.21 -11.52 -2.19
N ILE A 5 3.02 -12.01 -3.12
CA ILE A 5 2.54 -12.53 -4.40
C ILE A 5 2.08 -13.97 -4.17
N PRO A 6 0.81 -14.31 -4.45
CA PRO A 6 0.35 -15.68 -4.36
C PRO A 6 0.92 -16.47 -5.53
N ARG A 7 1.54 -17.62 -5.25
CA ARG A 7 1.97 -18.57 -6.27
C ARG A 7 0.93 -19.66 -6.41
N LEU A 8 0.41 -19.87 -7.61
CA LEU A 8 -0.60 -20.89 -7.85
C LEU A 8 0.08 -22.16 -8.39
N THR A 9 -0.19 -23.29 -7.74
CA THR A 9 0.30 -24.60 -8.17
C THR A 9 -0.89 -25.44 -8.59
N LYS A 10 -0.76 -26.12 -9.73
CA LYS A 10 -1.73 -27.10 -10.22
C LYS A 10 -1.43 -28.45 -9.59
N GLU A 11 -2.40 -29.04 -8.90
CA GLU A 11 -2.38 -30.45 -8.50
C GLU A 11 -3.47 -31.19 -9.27
N MET A 12 -3.09 -32.24 -9.99
CA MET A 12 -4.02 -33.14 -10.67
C MET A 12 -3.89 -34.54 -10.07
N SER A 13 -5.03 -35.18 -9.81
CA SER A 13 -5.09 -36.58 -9.39
C SER A 13 -5.89 -37.39 -10.40
N GLY A 14 -5.44 -38.62 -10.64
CA GLY A 14 -6.04 -39.55 -11.61
C GLY A 14 -5.40 -39.49 -13.00
N GLU A 15 -5.90 -40.33 -13.90
CA GLU A 15 -5.51 -40.33 -15.30
C GLU A 15 -6.34 -39.32 -16.08
N ILE A 16 -5.70 -38.59 -16.99
CA ILE A 16 -6.35 -37.61 -17.86
C ILE A 16 -7.47 -38.30 -18.63
N ILE A 17 -7.20 -39.47 -19.22
CA ILE A 17 -8.21 -40.28 -19.90
C ILE A 17 -8.96 -41.14 -18.87
N CYS A 18 -10.10 -40.66 -18.41
CA CYS A 18 -10.90 -41.30 -17.36
C CYS A 18 -12.23 -41.89 -17.87
N TYR A 19 -12.37 -42.13 -19.17
CA TYR A 19 -13.54 -42.73 -19.80
C TYR A 19 -13.23 -44.04 -20.52
N GLY A 20 -14.26 -44.85 -20.78
CA GLY A 20 -14.13 -46.11 -21.53
C GLY A 20 -13.96 -45.89 -23.03
N PHE A 21 -12.97 -46.56 -23.62
CA PHE A 21 -12.66 -46.52 -25.06
C PHE A 21 -13.74 -47.13 -25.96
N ALA A 22 -14.67 -47.92 -25.40
CA ALA A 22 -15.68 -48.65 -26.17
C ALA A 22 -16.79 -47.77 -26.76
N THR A 23 -17.06 -46.60 -26.15
CA THR A 23 -18.17 -45.70 -26.53
C THR A 23 -17.73 -44.27 -26.81
N THR A 24 -16.42 -43.98 -26.75
CA THR A 24 -15.88 -42.62 -26.82
C THR A 24 -15.04 -42.42 -28.08
N SER A 25 -15.24 -41.30 -28.77
CA SER A 25 -14.46 -40.93 -29.97
C SER A 25 -13.05 -40.48 -29.58
N GLY A 26 -12.04 -40.82 -30.39
CA GLY A 26 -10.65 -40.39 -30.20
C GLY A 26 -10.46 -38.86 -30.31
N GLU A 27 -11.44 -38.13 -30.85
CA GLU A 27 -11.45 -36.66 -30.80
C GLU A 27 -11.54 -36.12 -29.37
N MET A 28 -12.15 -36.89 -28.46
CA MET A 28 -12.26 -36.54 -27.04
C MET A 28 -10.88 -36.56 -26.37
N ASP A 29 -9.98 -37.47 -26.76
CA ASP A 29 -8.61 -37.53 -26.22
C ASP A 29 -7.85 -36.24 -26.57
N VAL A 30 -7.98 -35.80 -27.83
CA VAL A 30 -7.33 -34.58 -28.34
C VAL A 30 -7.87 -33.33 -27.64
N ALA A 31 -9.19 -33.25 -27.47
CA ALA A 31 -9.83 -32.14 -26.77
C ALA A 31 -9.37 -32.05 -25.31
N LEU A 32 -9.24 -33.19 -24.63
CA LEU A 32 -8.84 -33.26 -23.23
C LEU A 32 -7.37 -32.87 -23.02
N LEU A 33 -6.48 -33.30 -23.91
CA LEU A 33 -5.08 -32.86 -23.92
C LEU A 33 -4.94 -31.37 -24.22
N ALA A 34 -5.77 -30.82 -25.12
CA ALA A 34 -5.78 -29.40 -25.41
C ALA A 34 -6.28 -28.58 -24.20
N LEU A 35 -7.29 -29.09 -23.49
CA LEU A 35 -7.83 -28.48 -22.29
C LEU A 35 -6.78 -28.44 -21.17
N GLU A 36 -6.05 -29.53 -20.96
CA GLU A 36 -4.98 -29.58 -19.96
C GLU A 36 -3.93 -28.48 -20.18
N ARG A 37 -3.49 -28.29 -21.43
CA ARG A 37 -2.54 -27.23 -21.81
C ARG A 37 -3.13 -25.84 -21.63
N ALA A 38 -4.41 -25.66 -21.93
CA ALA A 38 -5.10 -24.39 -21.71
C ALA A 38 -5.18 -24.04 -20.21
N PHE A 39 -5.39 -25.03 -19.35
CA PHE A 39 -5.39 -24.84 -17.89
C PHE A 39 -4.06 -24.33 -17.35
N ASP A 40 -2.93 -24.81 -17.87
CA ASP A 40 -1.62 -24.34 -17.43
C ASP A 40 -1.43 -22.85 -17.74
N ASN A 41 -1.86 -22.41 -18.93
CA ASN A 41 -1.83 -20.98 -19.31
C ASN A 41 -2.80 -20.14 -18.47
N LEU A 42 -3.98 -20.67 -18.17
CA LEU A 42 -4.98 -19.98 -17.33
C LEU A 42 -4.46 -19.76 -15.90
N ILE A 43 -3.77 -20.75 -15.32
CA ILE A 43 -3.22 -20.63 -13.97
C ILE A 43 -2.12 -19.57 -13.94
N GLN A 44 -1.24 -19.54 -14.94
CA GLN A 44 -0.21 -18.49 -15.06
C GLN A 44 -0.83 -17.10 -15.22
N LEU A 45 -1.87 -16.97 -16.04
CA LEU A 45 -2.58 -15.71 -16.22
C LEU A 45 -3.24 -15.25 -14.93
N ALA A 46 -3.92 -16.14 -14.21
CA ALA A 46 -4.60 -15.83 -12.96
C ALA A 46 -3.61 -15.38 -11.87
N GLU A 47 -2.41 -15.97 -11.79
CA GLU A 47 -1.34 -15.52 -10.90
C GLU A 47 -0.90 -14.09 -11.24
N GLY A 48 -0.64 -13.81 -12.52
CA GLY A 48 -0.24 -12.48 -13.00
C GLY A 48 -1.32 -11.41 -12.77
N GLU A 49 -2.58 -11.72 -13.05
CA GLU A 49 -3.70 -10.82 -12.81
C GLU A 49 -3.86 -10.49 -11.32
N LYS A 50 -3.78 -11.51 -10.46
CA LYS A 50 -3.89 -11.30 -9.02
C LYS A 50 -2.75 -10.47 -8.47
N GLN A 51 -1.53 -10.70 -8.96
CA GLN A 51 -0.35 -9.90 -8.61
C GLN A 51 -0.55 -8.43 -8.99
N ALA A 52 -0.97 -8.16 -10.23
CA ALA A 52 -1.22 -6.80 -10.71
C ALA A 52 -2.29 -6.09 -9.87
N HIS A 53 -3.38 -6.79 -9.53
CA HIS A 53 -4.44 -6.26 -8.70
C HIS A 53 -3.94 -5.87 -7.29
N LEU A 54 -3.20 -6.76 -6.62
CA LEU A 54 -2.66 -6.49 -5.28
C LEU A 54 -1.68 -5.31 -5.28
N LEU A 55 -0.83 -5.20 -6.31
CA LEU A 55 0.08 -4.07 -6.47
C LEU A 55 -0.68 -2.76 -6.67
N ALA A 56 -1.74 -2.76 -7.49
CA ALA A 56 -2.55 -1.58 -7.71
C ALA A 56 -3.23 -1.08 -6.43
N THR A 57 -3.74 -2.00 -5.60
CA THR A 57 -4.33 -1.65 -4.29
C THR A 57 -3.30 -1.03 -3.35
N GLU A 58 -2.11 -1.63 -3.22
CA GLU A 58 -1.06 -1.09 -2.34
C GLU A 58 -0.57 0.28 -2.83
N LEU A 59 -0.48 0.46 -4.14
CA LEU A 59 -0.13 1.75 -4.73
C LEU A 59 -1.17 2.82 -4.41
N GLN A 60 -2.47 2.50 -4.50
CA GLN A 60 -3.53 3.42 -4.09
C GLN A 60 -3.44 3.81 -2.62
N MET A 61 -3.21 2.82 -1.72
CA MET A 61 -3.04 3.09 -0.29
C MET A 61 -1.83 4.00 -0.03
N THR A 62 -0.71 3.75 -0.70
CA THR A 62 0.48 4.59 -0.61
C THR A 62 0.22 6.01 -1.11
N ARG A 63 -0.44 6.18 -2.26
CA ARG A 63 -0.81 7.51 -2.79
C ARG A 63 -1.73 8.26 -1.83
N ARG A 64 -2.69 7.57 -1.22
CA ARG A 64 -3.59 8.17 -0.21
C ARG A 64 -2.81 8.65 1.01
N ARG A 65 -1.83 7.86 1.49
CA ARG A 65 -0.96 8.25 2.61
C ARG A 65 -0.13 9.49 2.27
N VAL A 66 0.47 9.53 1.09
CA VAL A 66 1.23 10.71 0.63
C VAL A 66 0.34 11.95 0.60
N ASN A 67 -0.88 11.84 0.06
CA ASN A 67 -1.82 12.95 0.03
C ASN A 67 -2.17 13.46 1.45
N VAL A 68 -2.49 12.56 2.38
CA VAL A 68 -2.74 12.96 3.78
C VAL A 68 -1.53 13.66 4.40
N LEU A 69 -0.31 13.18 4.13
CA LEU A 69 0.90 13.82 4.63
C LEU A 69 1.07 15.23 4.07
N GLU A 70 0.90 15.41 2.75
CA GLU A 70 1.09 16.68 2.07
C GLU A 70 0.07 17.76 2.46
N TYR A 71 -1.21 17.37 2.55
CA TYR A 71 -2.30 18.33 2.66
C TYR A 71 -2.88 18.46 4.06
N VAL A 72 -2.57 17.55 4.98
CA VAL A 72 -3.08 17.59 6.37
C VAL A 72 -1.92 17.67 7.36
N VAL A 73 -1.09 16.62 7.42
CA VAL A 73 -0.11 16.47 8.49
C VAL A 73 1.01 17.52 8.41
N ILE A 74 1.59 17.76 7.22
CA ILE A 74 2.66 18.75 7.06
C ILE A 74 2.15 20.17 7.39
N PRO A 75 1.00 20.63 6.88
CA PRO A 75 0.42 21.91 7.26
C PRO A 75 0.17 22.06 8.76
N GLU A 76 -0.44 21.06 9.42
CA GLU A 76 -0.71 21.08 10.86
C GLU A 76 0.58 21.16 11.68
N LEU A 77 1.62 20.41 11.29
CA LEU A 77 2.92 20.47 11.95
C LEU A 77 3.58 21.84 11.78
N ARG A 78 3.48 22.46 10.59
CA ARG A 78 3.99 23.83 10.36
C ARG A 78 3.27 24.86 11.21
N GLU A 79 1.95 24.73 11.35
CA GLU A 79 1.18 25.61 12.23
C GLU A 79 1.57 25.44 13.69
N THR A 80 1.72 24.20 14.15
CA THR A 80 2.17 23.87 15.50
C THR A 80 3.55 24.47 15.78
N ILE A 81 4.49 24.35 14.84
CA ILE A 81 5.82 24.95 14.94
C ILE A 81 5.71 26.47 15.11
N ARG A 82 4.90 27.14 14.27
CA ARG A 82 4.68 28.59 14.36
C ARG A 82 4.11 28.99 15.72
N PHE A 83 3.09 28.27 16.19
CA PHE A 83 2.50 28.51 17.51
C PHE A 83 3.53 28.44 18.64
N ILE A 84 4.41 27.42 18.61
CA ILE A 84 5.48 27.27 19.60
C ILE A 84 6.45 28.47 19.52
N TYR A 85 6.88 28.86 18.32
CA TYR A 85 7.76 30.02 18.14
C TYR A 85 7.15 31.31 18.67
N ASP A 86 5.88 31.58 18.36
CA ASP A 86 5.18 32.78 18.81
C ASP A 86 5.07 32.81 20.34
N LYS A 87 4.78 31.67 20.98
CA LYS A 87 4.73 31.56 22.45
C LYS A 87 6.09 31.78 23.11
N LEU A 88 7.16 31.24 22.54
CA LEU A 88 8.52 31.45 23.03
C LEU A 88 8.96 32.91 22.87
N ALA A 89 8.64 33.54 21.74
CA ALA A 89 8.94 34.94 21.49
C ALA A 89 8.21 35.86 22.46
N GLU A 90 6.94 35.58 22.76
CA GLU A 90 6.16 36.36 23.72
C GLU A 90 6.72 36.21 25.14
N ALA A 91 7.07 34.99 25.56
CA ALA A 91 7.72 34.77 26.86
C ALA A 91 9.06 35.52 26.98
N ALA A 92 9.84 35.59 25.90
CA ALA A 92 11.09 36.34 25.86
C ALA A 92 10.86 37.87 25.96
N ARG A 93 9.82 38.40 25.29
CA ARG A 93 9.42 39.82 25.41
C ARG A 93 8.99 40.17 26.83
N ASP A 94 8.15 39.34 27.45
CA ASP A 94 7.71 39.52 28.84
C ASP A 94 8.87 39.54 29.82
N ASN A 95 9.87 38.68 29.61
CA ASN A 95 11.07 38.65 30.45
C ASN A 95 11.91 39.92 30.27
N THR A 96 12.09 40.37 29.02
CA THR A 96 12.82 41.61 28.71
C THR A 96 12.16 42.83 29.35
N SER A 97 10.84 42.96 29.21
CA SER A 97 10.05 44.04 29.84
C SER A 97 10.17 44.04 31.37
N ARG A 98 10.14 42.85 31.99
CA ARG A 98 10.39 42.70 33.44
C ARG A 98 11.78 43.19 33.84
N LEU A 99 12.82 42.80 33.10
CA LEU A 99 14.20 43.23 33.39
C LEU A 99 14.36 44.75 33.23
N MET A 100 13.75 45.36 32.22
CA MET A 100 13.78 46.82 32.03
C MET A 100 13.13 47.55 33.22
N LYS A 101 11.94 47.12 33.67
CA LYS A 101 11.29 47.70 34.85
C LYS A 101 12.13 47.59 36.12
N ILE A 102 12.79 46.45 36.34
CA ILE A 102 13.68 46.27 37.49
C ILE A 102 14.87 47.24 37.41
N ALA A 103 15.46 47.39 36.23
CA ALA A 103 16.57 48.32 36.02
C ALA A 103 16.16 49.79 36.25
N ASP A 104 14.96 50.19 35.85
CA ASP A 104 14.43 51.54 36.08
C ASP A 104 14.20 51.81 37.58
N ILE A 105 13.70 50.83 38.34
CA ILE A 105 13.50 50.96 39.80
C ILE A 105 14.84 51.11 40.53
N ILE A 106 15.89 50.43 40.08
CA ILE A 106 17.23 50.51 40.70
C ILE A 106 17.93 51.85 40.40
N ARG A 107 17.55 52.53 39.31
CA ARG A 107 18.14 53.81 38.90
C ARG A 107 17.42 55.05 39.46
N ALA A 108 16.25 54.88 40.09
CA ALA A 108 15.51 55.94 40.79
C ALA A 108 15.92 56.02 42.27
#